data_AF-A0A3B9Q0Y6-F1
#
_entry.id   AF-A0A3B9Q0Y6-F1
#
_cell.length_a   1.000
_cell.length_b   1.000
_cell.length_c   1.000
_cell.angle_alpha   90.00
_cell.angle_beta   90.00
_cell.angle_gamma   90.00
#
_symmetry.space_group_name_H-M   'P 1'
#
loop_
_entity.id
_entity.type
_entity.pdbx_description
1 polymer ?
#
loop_
_entity_poly.entity_id
_entity_poly.type
_entity_poly.pdbx_seq_one_letter_code
_entity_poly.pdbx_strand_id
1 'polypeptide(L)'
;MKPRAKQPLPDFSQIPADGLKIEGMETSSGIKGLGSIEFARNRFDPYLVLFEDHLVMNVMRLKEKPYSEIERMILLPRRKPYALRLYFKHDHRTFSTTILNRELLQQIYDFLLVKNK
;
A
#
# COMPACT_ATOMS: atom_id res chain seq x y z
N MET A 1 0.97 30.14 -2.50
CA MET A 1 1.23 28.74 -2.11
C MET A 1 2.64 28.37 -2.57
N LYS A 2 3.57 28.03 -1.67
CA LYS A 2 4.90 27.55 -2.07
C LYS A 2 4.74 26.18 -2.77
N PRO A 3 5.42 25.91 -3.89
CA PRO A 3 5.43 24.58 -4.46
C PRO A 3 6.05 23.64 -3.41
N ARG A 4 5.25 22.71 -2.89
CA ARG A 4 5.73 21.64 -2.02
C ARG A 4 6.78 20.90 -2.85
N ALA A 5 8.04 20.97 -2.45
CA ALA A 5 9.12 20.26 -3.13
C ALA A 5 8.67 18.81 -3.31
N LYS A 6 8.67 18.31 -4.56
CA LYS A 6 8.41 16.90 -4.81
C LYS A 6 9.49 16.15 -4.03
N GLN A 7 9.12 15.48 -2.95
CA GLN A 7 10.04 14.56 -2.27
C GLN A 7 10.59 13.61 -3.33
N PRO A 8 11.90 13.36 -3.35
CA PRO A 8 12.49 12.40 -4.28
C PRO A 8 11.80 11.05 -4.08
N LEU A 9 11.53 10.36 -5.18
CA LEU A 9 10.96 9.01 -5.12
C LEU A 9 11.97 8.07 -4.44
N PRO A 10 11.51 7.13 -3.63
CA PRO A 10 12.39 6.11 -3.07
C PRO A 10 13.04 5.26 -4.16
N ASP A 11 14.21 4.71 -3.85
CA ASP A 11 14.83 3.67 -4.66
C ASP A 11 14.22 2.31 -4.29
N PHE A 12 13.59 1.65 -5.27
CA PHE A 12 12.99 0.32 -5.11
C PHE A 12 13.92 -0.81 -5.59
N SER A 13 15.10 -0.49 -6.14
CA SER A 13 16.08 -1.47 -6.59
C SER A 13 16.85 -2.13 -5.43
N GLN A 14 16.97 -1.41 -4.31
CA GLN A 14 17.59 -1.89 -3.08
C GLN A 14 16.68 -1.55 -1.91
N ILE A 15 15.98 -2.55 -1.38
CA ILE A 15 15.15 -2.37 -0.19
C ILE A 15 16.06 -2.49 1.04
N PRO A 16 16.12 -1.46 1.91
CA PRO A 16 16.89 -1.53 3.15
C PRO A 16 16.42 -2.67 4.06
N ALA A 17 17.29 -3.17 4.93
CA ALA A 17 16.94 -4.25 5.87
C ALA A 17 15.86 -3.82 6.88
N ASP A 18 15.79 -2.54 7.23
CA ASP A 18 14.74 -1.93 8.05
C ASP A 18 13.45 -1.65 7.28
N GLY A 19 13.43 -1.95 5.98
CA GLY A 19 12.30 -1.81 5.09
C GLY A 19 12.13 -0.39 4.56
N LEU A 20 11.55 -0.30 3.37
CA LEU A 20 11.21 0.97 2.77
C LEU A 20 9.84 1.45 3.30
N LYS A 21 9.86 2.39 4.26
CA LYS A 21 8.65 3.01 4.81
C LYS A 21 8.07 4.05 3.85
N ILE A 22 6.77 3.94 3.59
CA ILE A 22 6.00 4.79 2.69
C ILE A 22 4.80 5.34 3.46
N GLU A 23 4.78 6.65 3.66
CA GLU A 23 3.67 7.34 4.30
C GLU A 23 2.50 7.52 3.32
N GLY A 24 1.31 7.14 3.79
CA GLY A 24 0.05 7.35 3.09
C GLY A 24 -0.72 8.56 3.62
N MET A 25 -1.85 8.86 2.99
CA MET A 25 -2.89 9.72 3.55
C MET A 25 -3.82 8.95 4.49
N GLU A 26 -4.03 7.68 4.15
CA GLU A 26 -4.96 6.79 4.83
C GLU A 26 -4.58 5.36 4.50
N THR A 27 -4.68 4.49 5.49
CA THR A 27 -4.77 3.05 5.28
C THR A 27 -6.13 2.57 5.73
N SER A 28 -6.72 1.62 5.01
CA SER A 28 -8.02 1.07 5.36
C SER A 28 -8.04 -0.44 5.17
N SER A 29 -8.97 -1.09 5.86
CA SER A 29 -9.26 -2.50 5.66
C SER A 29 -10.76 -2.70 5.46
N GLY A 30 -11.09 -3.47 4.43
CA GLY A 30 -12.46 -3.73 3.98
C GLY A 30 -12.68 -5.21 3.69
N ILE A 31 -13.90 -5.62 3.36
CA ILE A 31 -14.23 -7.05 3.19
C ILE A 31 -14.14 -7.44 1.72
N LYS A 32 -13.48 -8.57 1.42
CA LYS A 32 -13.45 -9.14 0.07
C LYS A 32 -14.86 -9.41 -0.44
N GLY A 33 -15.12 -9.11 -1.71
CA GLY A 33 -16.43 -9.29 -2.33
C GLY A 33 -17.47 -8.24 -1.97
N LEU A 34 -17.27 -7.44 -0.90
CA LEU A 34 -18.20 -6.40 -0.45
C LEU A 34 -17.74 -4.97 -0.79
N GLY A 35 -17.08 -4.81 -1.94
CA GLY A 35 -16.83 -3.52 -2.59
C GLY A 35 -16.20 -2.45 -1.68
N SER A 36 -17.00 -1.42 -1.33
CA SER A 36 -16.59 -0.20 -0.62
C SER A 36 -16.80 -0.25 0.90
N ILE A 37 -17.17 -1.40 1.46
CA ILE A 37 -17.36 -1.53 2.91
C ILE A 37 -16.01 -1.61 3.59
N GLU A 38 -15.70 -0.59 4.39
CA GLU A 38 -14.50 -0.49 5.23
C GLU A 38 -14.88 -0.71 6.69
N PHE A 39 -14.12 -1.54 7.40
CA PHE A 39 -14.33 -1.79 8.84
C PHE A 39 -13.24 -1.16 9.71
N ALA A 40 -12.14 -0.75 9.11
CA ALA A 40 -11.01 -0.14 9.79
C ALA A 40 -10.37 0.91 8.89
N ARG A 41 -10.01 2.04 9.49
CA ARG A 41 -9.38 3.16 8.81
C ARG A 41 -8.39 3.83 9.77
N ASN A 42 -7.20 4.13 9.29
CA ASN A 42 -6.19 4.89 10.01
C ASN A 42 -5.76 6.10 9.18
N ARG A 43 -5.83 7.27 9.80
CA ARG A 43 -5.38 8.56 9.26
C ARG A 43 -4.38 9.26 10.19
N PHE A 44 -4.04 8.64 11.33
CA PHE A 44 -3.16 9.22 12.34
C PHE A 44 -1.70 8.99 11.99
N ASP A 45 -1.33 7.73 11.72
CA ASP A 45 0.00 7.34 11.22
C ASP A 45 -0.12 6.24 10.15
N PRO A 46 -0.73 6.54 8.99
CA PRO A 46 -0.94 5.56 7.93
C PRO A 46 0.35 5.32 7.14
N TYR A 47 0.86 4.09 7.19
CA TYR A 47 2.04 3.73 6.41
C TYR A 47 2.00 2.29 5.88
N LEU A 48 2.78 2.08 4.83
CA LEU A 48 3.15 0.80 4.25
C LEU A 48 4.68 0.68 4.37
N VAL A 49 5.19 -0.45 4.83
CA VAL A 49 6.61 -0.79 4.77
C VAL A 49 6.78 -1.95 3.81
N LEU A 50 7.72 -1.81 2.89
CA LEU A 50 8.12 -2.88 1.97
C LEU A 50 9.44 -3.46 2.42
N PHE A 51 9.50 -4.77 2.62
CA PHE A 51 10.72 -5.50 2.90
C PHE A 51 11.13 -6.30 1.66
N GLU A 52 12.15 -7.14 1.78
CA GLU A 52 12.61 -7.95 0.66
C GLU A 52 11.61 -9.05 0.28
N ASP A 53 10.92 -9.63 1.25
CA ASP A 53 10.09 -10.84 1.15
C ASP A 53 8.62 -10.63 1.57
N HIS A 54 8.34 -9.55 2.29
CA HIS A 54 7.01 -9.26 2.82
C HIS A 54 6.71 -7.75 2.90
N LEU A 55 5.47 -7.41 3.22
CA LEU A 55 5.05 -6.04 3.50
C LEU A 55 4.38 -5.94 4.87
N VAL A 56 4.45 -4.74 5.45
CA VAL A 56 3.72 -4.38 6.67
C VAL A 56 2.83 -3.18 6.40
N MET A 57 1.55 -3.27 6.78
CA MET A 57 0.61 -2.15 6.71
C MET A 57 0.15 -1.76 8.11
N ASN A 58 0.22 -0.46 8.43
CA ASN A 58 -0.34 0.06 9.66
C ASN A 58 -1.78 0.54 9.43
N VAL A 59 -2.75 -0.34 9.67
CA VAL A 59 -4.18 0.02 9.66
C VAL A 59 -4.63 0.33 11.10
N MET A 60 -5.43 -0.52 11.73
CA MET A 60 -5.73 -0.41 13.18
C MET A 60 -4.67 -1.10 14.05
N ARG A 61 -3.97 -2.06 13.44
CA ARG A 61 -2.84 -2.81 14.00
C ARG A 61 -1.91 -3.10 12.83
N LEU A 62 -0.64 -3.38 13.12
CA LEU A 62 0.31 -3.82 12.10
C LEU A 62 -0.18 -5.14 11.48
N LYS A 63 -0.14 -5.18 10.16
CA LYS A 63 -0.49 -6.35 9.36
C LYS A 63 0.66 -6.67 8.44
N GLU A 64 1.35 -7.73 8.80
CA GLU A 64 2.42 -8.32 8.04
C GLU A 64 1.86 -9.35 7.07
N LYS A 65 2.30 -9.29 5.82
CA LYS A 65 1.88 -10.21 4.76
C LYS A 65 3.02 -10.52 3.79
N PRO A 66 3.31 -11.81 3.52
CA PRO A 66 4.28 -12.17 2.49
C PRO A 66 3.72 -11.80 1.10
N TYR A 67 4.60 -11.48 0.15
CA TYR A 67 4.16 -11.12 -1.20
C TYR A 67 3.43 -12.27 -1.91
N SER A 68 3.84 -13.51 -1.65
CA SER A 68 3.25 -14.73 -2.21
C SER A 68 1.78 -14.96 -1.82
N GLU A 69 1.29 -14.30 -0.77
CA GLU A 69 -0.13 -14.32 -0.39
C GLU A 69 -0.98 -13.35 -1.21
N ILE A 70 -0.39 -12.41 -1.94
CA ILE A 70 -1.13 -11.44 -2.74
C ILE A 70 -1.85 -12.17 -3.88
N GLU A 71 -3.17 -12.23 -3.79
CA GLU A 71 -4.06 -12.83 -4.78
C GLU A 71 -4.33 -11.85 -5.92
N ARG A 72 -4.58 -10.58 -5.57
CA ARG A 72 -4.96 -9.55 -6.53
C ARG A 72 -4.56 -8.18 -6.01
N MET A 73 -4.16 -7.32 -6.95
CA MET A 73 -3.90 -5.91 -6.71
C MET A 73 -4.84 -5.07 -7.57
N ILE A 74 -5.39 -4.01 -6.98
CA ILE A 74 -6.23 -3.04 -7.69
C ILE A 74 -5.63 -1.66 -7.45
N LEU A 75 -5.24 -1.00 -8.54
CA LEU A 75 -5.05 0.45 -8.55
C LEU A 75 -6.42 1.09 -8.72
N LEU A 76 -6.78 2.02 -7.83
CA LEU A 76 -8.02 2.80 -7.93
C LEU A 76 -7.72 4.15 -8.60
N PRO A 77 -7.98 4.32 -9.91
CA PRO A 77 -7.51 5.47 -10.67
C PRO A 77 -8.72 6.20 -11.25
N ARG A 78 -9.38 7.08 -10.49
CA ARG A 78 -10.45 7.93 -11.08
C ARG A 78 -10.41 9.39 -10.69
N ARG A 79 -9.80 9.75 -9.55
CA ARG A 79 -9.43 11.11 -9.15
C ARG A 79 -8.50 10.98 -7.94
N LYS A 80 -7.71 12.02 -7.65
CA LYS A 80 -6.99 12.08 -6.37
C LYS A 80 -8.00 11.96 -5.21
N PRO A 81 -7.65 11.26 -4.13
CA PRO A 81 -6.36 10.61 -3.90
C PRO A 81 -6.26 9.22 -4.57
N TYR A 82 -5.05 8.80 -4.94
CA TYR A 82 -4.84 7.49 -5.58
C TYR A 82 -4.72 6.40 -4.51
N ALA A 83 -5.12 5.17 -4.83
CA ALA A 83 -5.01 4.09 -3.86
C ALA A 83 -4.57 2.77 -4.50
N LEU A 84 -3.80 2.01 -3.73
CA LEU A 84 -3.51 0.59 -3.96
C LEU A 84 -4.38 -0.21 -3.01
N ARG A 85 -5.10 -1.21 -3.53
CA ARG A 85 -5.83 -2.20 -2.74
C ARG A 85 -5.29 -3.59 -3.01
N LEU A 86 -5.01 -4.31 -1.93
CA LEU A 86 -4.45 -5.66 -1.91
C LEU A 86 -5.50 -6.66 -1.40
N TYR A 87 -5.58 -7.80 -2.09
CA TYR A 87 -6.38 -8.97 -1.75
C TYR A 87 -5.41 -10.12 -1.48
N PHE A 88 -5.63 -10.88 -0.40
CA PHE A 88 -4.71 -11.95 0.03
C PHE A 88 -5.38 -13.31 0.09
N LYS A 89 -4.81 -14.37 -0.49
CA LYS A 89 -5.46 -15.69 -0.72
C LYS A 89 -6.26 -16.22 0.48
N HIS A 90 -5.68 -16.19 1.68
CA HIS A 90 -6.26 -16.76 2.90
C HIS A 90 -6.82 -15.70 3.87
N ASP A 91 -7.05 -14.47 3.40
CA ASP A 91 -7.65 -13.41 4.20
C ASP A 91 -9.01 -13.00 3.60
N HIS A 92 -10.05 -12.92 4.42
CA HIS A 92 -11.35 -12.36 4.00
C HIS A 92 -11.31 -10.83 3.90
N ARG A 93 -10.22 -10.22 4.38
CA ARG A 93 -10.01 -8.78 4.39
C ARG A 93 -9.21 -8.34 3.17
N THR A 94 -9.44 -7.10 2.79
CA THR A 94 -8.64 -6.32 1.86
C THR A 94 -7.91 -5.25 2.63
N PHE A 95 -6.78 -4.81 2.12
CA PHE A 95 -6.02 -3.72 2.69
C PHE A 95 -5.76 -2.68 1.62
N SER A 96 -6.00 -1.42 1.95
CA SER A 96 -5.78 -0.32 1.01
C SER A 96 -4.84 0.70 1.63
N THR A 97 -3.97 1.28 0.81
CA THR A 97 -3.21 2.48 1.16
C THR A 97 -3.49 3.55 0.12
N THR A 98 -3.71 4.77 0.59
CA THR A 98 -4.00 5.94 -0.23
C THR A 98 -2.78 6.85 -0.27
N ILE A 99 -2.32 7.20 -1.47
CA ILE A 99 -1.08 7.92 -1.74
C ILE A 99 -1.38 9.11 -2.66
N LEU A 100 -0.80 10.28 -2.36
CA LEU A 100 -1.00 11.51 -3.16
C LEU A 100 -0.16 11.54 -4.43
N ASN A 101 1.00 10.88 -4.41
CA ASN A 101 1.93 10.82 -5.52
C ASN A 101 1.62 9.62 -6.43
N ARG A 102 1.23 9.90 -7.68
CA ARG A 102 0.89 8.87 -8.68
C ARG A 102 2.11 8.04 -9.09
N GLU A 103 3.26 8.68 -9.27
CA GLU A 103 4.50 8.01 -9.68
C GLU A 103 4.94 7.02 -8.60
N LEU A 104 4.87 7.44 -7.33
CA LEU A 104 5.14 6.57 -6.19
C LEU A 104 4.19 5.37 -6.13
N LEU A 105 2.89 5.59 -6.32
CA LEU A 105 1.91 4.51 -6.36
C LEU A 105 2.23 3.50 -7.47
N GLN A 106 2.64 3.99 -8.65
CA GLN A 106 3.01 3.13 -9.77
C GLN A 106 4.25 2.30 -9.44
N GLN A 107 5.29 2.91 -8.86
CA GLN A 107 6.51 2.19 -8.47
C GLN A 107 6.23 1.10 -7.41
N ILE A 108 5.39 1.40 -6.42
CA ILE A 108 4.97 0.40 -5.42
C ILE A 108 4.27 -0.77 -6.12
N TYR A 109 3.35 -0.48 -7.03
CA TYR A 109 2.62 -1.51 -7.76
C TYR A 109 3.54 -2.38 -8.62
N ASP A 110 4.47 -1.77 -9.35
CA ASP A 110 5.44 -2.48 -10.18
C ASP A 110 6.38 -3.36 -9.33
N PHE A 111 6.85 -2.83 -8.19
CA PHE A 111 7.65 -3.59 -7.22
C PHE A 111 6.88 -4.81 -6.69
N LEU A 112 5.63 -4.63 -6.25
CA LEU A 112 4.80 -5.73 -5.76
C LEU A 112 4.48 -6.76 -6.85
N LEU A 113 4.32 -6.33 -8.10
CA LEU A 113 4.13 -7.24 -9.23
C LEU A 113 5.35 -8.13 -9.48
N VAL A 114 6.55 -7.60 -9.32
CA VAL A 114 7.79 -8.38 -9.44
C VAL A 114 7.93 -9.36 -8.27
N LYS A 115 7.64 -8.92 -7.05
CA LYS A 115 7.77 -9.73 -5.83
C LYS A 115 6.69 -10.80 -5.64
N ASN A 116 5.55 -10.67 -6.31
CA ASN A 116 4.46 -11.65 -6.30
C ASN A 116 4.55 -12.70 -7.43
N LYS A 117 5.70 -12.81 -8.09
CA LYS A 117 5.99 -13.89 -9.06
C LYS A 117 6.77 -15.00 -8.37
#